data_AF-A0A7S4BA45-F1
#
_entry.id   AF-A0A7S4BA45-F1
#
_cell.length_a   1.000
_cell.length_b   1.000
_cell.length_c   1.000
_cell.angle_alpha   90.00
_cell.angle_beta   90.00
_cell.angle_gamma   90.00
#
_symmetry.space_group_name_H-M   'P 1'
#
loop_
_entity.id
_entity.type
_entity.pdbx_description
1 polymer ?
#
loop_
_entity_poly.entity_id
_entity_poly.type
_entity_poly.pdbx_seq_one_letter_code
_entity_poly.pdbx_strand_id
1 'polypeptide(L)'
;GQPMVCVRSFSLTQKNAKKEYKALESALQTIDERGQKQCLSYRCADLNKLLPELMGVSPAVLESVIFVHQEDSCWPLAEDKVLKEKFDSIFASEKFTKALDELRKSKNEWKQTVKIEQAHLGTIEEKLKNVNRLREEQEAHEQTAAELKLEIEKSSRALDQIELKISPLEATRDRRDELQSQARSMENEHR
;
A
#
# COMPACT_ATOMS: atom_id res chain seq x y z
N GLY A 1 -22.80 23.56 -32.66
CA GLY A 1 -21.70 24.34 -32.06
C GLY A 1 -22.08 25.80 -32.07
N GLN A 2 -21.70 26.56 -31.05
CA GLN A 2 -21.83 28.01 -31.07
C GLN A 2 -20.87 28.59 -32.13
N PRO A 3 -21.25 29.63 -32.88
CA PRO A 3 -20.36 30.26 -33.84
C PRO A 3 -19.18 30.90 -33.10
N MET A 4 -17.96 30.54 -33.50
CA MET A 4 -16.72 31.07 -32.94
C MET A 4 -15.92 31.75 -34.04
N VAL A 5 -15.29 32.88 -33.72
CA VAL A 5 -14.39 33.60 -34.63
C VAL A 5 -13.01 33.64 -33.99
N CYS A 6 -12.03 33.00 -34.63
CA CYS A 6 -10.64 33.09 -34.22
C CYS A 6 -9.90 34.07 -35.15
N VAL A 7 -9.20 35.04 -34.58
CA VAL A 7 -8.36 35.99 -35.31
C VAL A 7 -6.90 35.82 -34.87
N ARG A 8 -6.02 35.53 -35.84
CA ARG A 8 -4.56 35.52 -35.64
C ARG A 8 -3.95 36.68 -36.41
N SER A 9 -3.38 37.63 -35.68
CA SER A 9 -2.69 38.77 -36.28
C SER A 9 -1.19 38.49 -36.33
N PHE A 10 -0.55 38.79 -37.46
CA PHE A 10 0.89 38.72 -37.61
C PHE A 10 1.38 39.89 -38.45
N SER A 11 2.64 40.27 -38.23
CA SER A 11 3.34 41.31 -38.98
C SER A 11 4.62 40.72 -39.58
N LEU A 12 4.81 40.94 -40.88
CA LEU A 12 6.03 40.59 -41.59
C LEU A 12 6.69 41.88 -42.07
N THR A 13 7.89 42.18 -41.58
CA THR A 13 8.66 43.36 -42.01
C THR A 13 9.90 42.89 -42.76
N GLN A 14 10.04 43.29 -44.02
CA GLN A 14 11.24 43.01 -44.80
C GLN A 14 12.21 44.19 -44.71
N LYS A 15 13.41 43.96 -44.17
CA LYS A 15 14.52 44.92 -44.15
C LYS A 15 15.63 44.39 -45.05
N ASN A 16 15.86 45.04 -46.18
CA ASN A 16 16.79 44.58 -47.22
C ASN A 16 16.47 43.12 -47.62
N ALA A 17 17.43 42.20 -47.42
CA ALA A 17 17.29 40.76 -47.68
C ALA A 17 16.71 39.95 -46.50
N LYS A 18 16.55 40.55 -45.30
CA LYS A 18 16.09 39.85 -44.09
C LYS A 18 14.60 40.07 -43.89
N LYS A 19 13.84 38.98 -43.76
CA LYS A 19 12.41 39.01 -43.38
C LYS A 19 12.29 38.80 -41.87
N GLU A 20 11.71 39.77 -41.16
CA GLU A 20 11.41 39.69 -39.73
C GLU A 20 9.92 39.39 -39.55
N TYR A 21 9.61 38.19 -39.03
CA TYR A 21 8.25 37.78 -38.67
C TYR A 21 7.98 38.09 -37.20
N LYS A 22 6.84 38.73 -36.91
CA LYS A 22 6.33 38.97 -35.57
C LYS A 22 4.89 38.48 -35.48
N ALA A 23 4.65 37.45 -34.66
CA ALA A 23 3.29 37.10 -34.25
C ALA A 23 2.77 38.21 -33.32
N LEU A 24 1.61 38.77 -33.62
CA LEU A 24 0.92 39.75 -32.78
C LEU A 24 -0.10 39.02 -31.89
N GLU A 25 -1.06 39.76 -31.35
CA GLU A 25 -2.11 39.22 -30.50
C GLU A 25 -3.07 38.29 -31.28
N SER A 26 -3.52 37.23 -30.61
CA SER A 26 -4.54 36.32 -31.13
C SER A 26 -5.77 36.37 -30.22
N ALA A 27 -6.95 36.53 -30.83
CA ALA A 27 -8.21 36.69 -30.12
C ALA A 27 -9.21 35.61 -30.55
N LEU A 28 -9.94 35.08 -29.58
CA LEU A 28 -11.04 34.13 -29.78
C LEU A 28 -12.34 34.78 -29.34
N GLN A 29 -13.28 34.93 -30.26
CA GLN A 29 -14.60 35.48 -29.99
C GLN A 29 -15.64 34.36 -30.00
N THR A 30 -16.46 34.30 -28.96
CA THR A 30 -17.56 33.34 -28.78
C THR A 30 -18.88 34.07 -28.58
N ILE A 31 -20.00 33.44 -28.93
CA ILE A 31 -21.33 33.95 -28.63
C ILE A 31 -21.88 33.15 -27.45
N ASP A 32 -22.07 33.83 -26.32
CA ASP A 32 -22.65 33.25 -25.12
C ASP A 32 -24.12 32.83 -25.34
N GLU A 33 -24.68 32.01 -24.45
CA GLU A 33 -26.07 31.52 -24.51
C GLU A 33 -27.10 32.66 -24.56
N ARG A 34 -26.71 33.86 -24.10
CA ARG A 34 -27.51 35.10 -24.11
C ARG A 34 -27.37 35.91 -25.40
N GLY A 35 -26.66 35.40 -26.41
CA GLY A 35 -26.41 36.09 -27.68
C GLY A 35 -25.35 37.20 -27.60
N GLN A 36 -24.66 37.35 -26.47
CA GLN A 36 -23.61 38.37 -26.28
C GLN A 36 -22.26 37.85 -26.78
N LYS A 37 -21.52 38.70 -27.50
CA LYS A 37 -20.19 38.39 -27.99
C LYS A 37 -19.17 38.56 -26.87
N GLN A 38 -18.51 37.48 -26.45
CA GLN A 38 -17.39 37.52 -25.53
C GLN A 38 -16.08 37.37 -26.33
N CYS A 39 -15.07 38.19 -26.03
CA CYS A 39 -13.75 38.11 -26.64
C CYS A 39 -12.73 37.72 -25.59
N LEU A 40 -12.06 36.60 -25.81
CA LEU A 40 -11.01 36.07 -24.96
C LEU A 40 -9.68 36.23 -25.72
N SER A 41 -8.75 36.98 -25.14
CA SER A 41 -7.37 37.06 -25.66
C SER A 41 -6.58 35.87 -25.12
N TYR A 42 -5.99 35.09 -26.02
CA TYR A 42 -5.18 33.91 -25.68
C TYR A 42 -3.75 34.08 -26.19
N ARG A 43 -2.79 33.51 -25.46
CA ARG A 43 -1.44 33.31 -26.01
C ARG A 43 -1.50 32.31 -27.17
N CYS A 44 -0.67 32.50 -28.19
CA CYS A 44 -0.65 31.65 -29.38
C CYS A 44 -0.46 30.15 -29.07
N ALA A 45 0.29 29.81 -28.02
CA ALA A 45 0.53 28.42 -27.61
C ALA A 45 -0.74 27.73 -27.09
N ASP A 46 -1.56 28.45 -26.32
CA ASP A 46 -2.83 27.93 -25.79
C ASP A 46 -3.87 27.82 -26.90
N LEU A 47 -3.87 28.80 -27.80
CA LEU A 47 -4.75 28.81 -28.97
C LEU A 47 -4.47 27.64 -29.93
N ASN A 48 -3.20 27.26 -30.13
CA ASN A 48 -2.84 26.08 -30.95
C ASN A 48 -3.33 24.76 -30.38
N LYS A 49 -3.53 24.66 -29.06
CA LYS A 49 -4.10 23.47 -28.42
C LYS A 49 -5.63 23.51 -28.43
N LEU A 50 -6.20 24.68 -28.17
CA LEU A 50 -7.64 24.87 -28.02
C LEU A 50 -8.39 24.83 -29.36
N LEU A 51 -7.84 25.39 -30.44
CA LEU A 51 -8.50 25.42 -31.76
C LEU A 51 -8.84 24.02 -32.31
N PRO A 52 -7.89 23.07 -32.37
CA PRO A 52 -8.18 21.71 -32.82
C PRO A 52 -9.27 21.05 -31.96
N GLU A 53 -9.22 21.24 -30.65
CA GLU A 53 -10.21 20.73 -29.70
C GLU A 53 -11.61 21.32 -29.94
N LEU A 54 -11.71 22.63 -30.14
CA LEU A 54 -12.96 23.31 -30.47
C LEU A 54 -13.54 22.89 -31.83
N MET A 55 -12.68 22.57 -32.79
CA MET A 55 -13.08 22.04 -34.10
C MET A 55 -13.38 20.54 -34.07
N GLY A 56 -13.11 19.85 -32.96
CA GLY A 56 -13.31 18.41 -32.82
C GLY A 56 -12.37 17.56 -33.69
N VAL A 57 -11.21 18.12 -34.09
CA VAL A 57 -10.22 17.43 -34.93
C VAL A 57 -8.87 17.36 -34.22
N SER A 58 -8.10 16.31 -34.47
CA SER A 58 -6.74 16.23 -33.92
C SER A 58 -5.83 17.27 -34.59
N PRO A 59 -4.83 17.80 -33.86
CA PRO A 59 -3.85 18.72 -34.46
C PRO A 59 -3.16 18.13 -35.69
N ALA A 60 -2.91 16.82 -35.69
CA ALA A 60 -2.30 16.09 -36.79
C ALA A 60 -3.14 16.11 -38.08
N VAL A 61 -4.48 16.07 -37.97
CA VAL A 61 -5.39 16.19 -39.12
C VAL A 61 -5.31 17.59 -39.72
N LEU A 62 -5.21 18.63 -38.90
CA LEU A 62 -5.07 19.99 -39.41
C LEU A 62 -3.78 20.18 -40.18
N GLU A 63 -2.66 19.65 -39.70
CA GLU A 63 -1.35 19.84 -40.31
C GLU A 63 -1.08 18.89 -41.50
N SER A 64 -1.56 17.66 -41.43
CA SER A 64 -1.22 16.61 -42.40
C SER A 64 -2.35 16.30 -43.39
N VAL A 65 -3.55 16.86 -43.23
CA VAL A 65 -4.68 16.64 -44.14
C VAL A 65 -5.28 17.97 -44.65
N ILE A 66 -5.51 18.94 -43.76
CA ILE A 66 -6.25 20.17 -44.11
C ILE A 66 -5.31 21.29 -44.59
N PHE A 67 -4.25 21.58 -43.83
CA PHE A 67 -3.28 22.65 -44.06
C PHE A 67 -1.88 22.08 -44.34
N VAL A 68 -1.81 21.14 -45.28
CA VAL A 68 -0.55 20.53 -45.67
C VAL A 68 0.34 21.56 -46.36
N HIS A 69 1.62 21.59 -45.98
CA HIS A 69 2.60 22.44 -46.65
C HIS A 69 2.73 22.04 -48.13
N GLN A 70 2.93 23.02 -49.02
CA GLN A 70 2.91 22.75 -50.47
C GLN A 70 3.96 21.70 -50.88
N GLU A 71 5.14 21.75 -50.26
CA GLU A 71 6.25 20.81 -50.48
C GLU A 71 5.92 19.39 -49.99
N ASP A 72 5.06 19.27 -48.97
CA ASP A 72 4.68 18.00 -48.34
C ASP A 72 3.34 17.47 -48.84
N SER A 73 2.69 18.14 -49.81
CA SER A 73 1.36 17.77 -50.30
C SER A 73 1.29 16.35 -50.90
N CYS A 74 2.42 15.83 -51.38
CA CYS A 74 2.57 14.48 -51.90
C CYS A 74 3.02 13.45 -50.85
N TRP A 75 2.96 13.76 -49.55
CA TRP A 75 3.31 12.81 -48.47
C TRP A 75 2.61 11.45 -48.55
N PRO A 76 1.38 11.29 -49.11
CA PRO A 76 0.79 9.96 -49.28
C PRO A 76 1.57 9.04 -50.23
N LEU A 77 2.44 9.62 -51.06
CA LEU A 77 3.33 8.92 -51.99
C LEU A 77 4.79 8.90 -51.50
N ALA A 78 5.06 9.43 -50.30
CA ALA A 78 6.39 9.40 -49.72
C ALA A 78 6.77 7.98 -49.26
N GLU A 79 8.04 7.82 -48.90
CA GLU A 79 8.58 6.55 -48.40
C GLU A 79 7.81 6.04 -47.17
N ASP A 80 7.73 4.71 -47.03
CA ASP A 80 6.95 4.00 -46.00
C ASP A 80 7.14 4.55 -44.59
N LYS A 81 8.34 5.02 -44.26
CA LYS A 81 8.64 5.60 -42.95
C LYS A 81 7.86 6.90 -42.70
N VAL A 82 7.90 7.85 -43.65
CA VAL A 82 7.21 9.15 -43.54
C VAL A 82 5.70 8.94 -43.56
N LEU A 83 5.24 8.03 -44.42
CA LEU A 83 3.84 7.62 -44.50
C LEU A 83 3.35 7.11 -43.14
N LYS A 84 4.09 6.16 -42.55
CA LYS A 84 3.76 5.56 -41.25
C LYS A 84 3.74 6.59 -40.12
N GLU A 85 4.73 7.48 -40.04
CA GLU A 85 4.76 8.54 -39.03
C GLU A 85 3.54 9.47 -39.13
N LYS A 86 3.12 9.84 -40.34
CA LYS A 86 1.92 10.67 -40.56
C LYS A 86 0.63 9.91 -40.22
N PHE A 87 0.53 8.63 -40.57
CA PHE A 87 -0.59 7.76 -40.19
C PHE A 87 -0.70 7.61 -38.67
N ASP A 88 0.40 7.27 -37.99
CA ASP A 88 0.43 7.10 -36.54
C ASP A 88 0.09 8.40 -35.80
N SER A 89 0.47 9.56 -36.35
CA SER A 89 0.10 10.88 -35.84
C SER A 89 -1.39 11.20 -36.03
N ILE A 90 -1.96 10.91 -37.21
CA ILE A 90 -3.39 11.12 -37.51
C ILE A 90 -4.28 10.25 -36.63
N PHE A 91 -3.96 8.95 -36.52
CA PHE A 91 -4.74 7.98 -35.74
C PHE A 91 -4.37 7.94 -34.25
N ALA A 92 -3.36 8.72 -33.84
CA ALA A 92 -2.82 8.74 -32.49
C ALA A 92 -2.46 7.34 -31.95
N SER A 93 -2.08 6.42 -32.83
CA SER A 93 -1.83 5.00 -32.54
C SER A 93 -0.77 4.80 -31.45
N GLU A 94 0.26 5.65 -31.43
CA GLU A 94 1.32 5.58 -30.42
C GLU A 94 0.82 5.82 -29.00
N LYS A 95 -0.17 6.71 -28.81
CA LYS A 95 -0.72 7.02 -27.48
C LYS A 95 -1.46 5.81 -26.91
N PHE A 96 -2.24 5.13 -27.75
CA PHE A 96 -2.94 3.91 -27.36
C PHE A 96 -1.97 2.79 -27.03
N THR A 97 -0.92 2.60 -27.83
CA THR A 97 0.10 1.58 -27.56
C THR A 97 0.83 1.85 -26.23
N LYS A 98 1.24 3.09 -25.98
CA LYS A 98 1.89 3.48 -24.71
C LYS A 98 0.97 3.27 -23.49
N ALA A 99 -0.28 3.71 -23.57
CA ALA A 99 -1.25 3.51 -22.49
C ALA A 99 -1.52 2.02 -22.22
N LEU A 100 -1.56 1.20 -23.27
CA LEU A 100 -1.75 -0.24 -23.16
C LEU A 100 -0.54 -0.92 -22.50
N ASP A 101 0.67 -0.49 -22.82
CA ASP A 101 1.90 -0.98 -22.19
C ASP A 101 1.99 -0.59 -20.71
N GLU A 102 1.61 0.64 -20.34
CA GLU A 102 1.48 1.06 -18.95
C GLU A 102 0.45 0.22 -18.19
N LEU A 103 -0.72 -0.03 -18.79
CA LEU A 103 -1.75 -0.88 -18.19
C LEU A 103 -1.26 -2.31 -17.96
N ARG A 104 -0.53 -2.88 -18.92
CA ARG A 104 0.10 -4.21 -18.79
C ARG A 104 1.12 -4.24 -17.66
N LYS A 105 1.94 -3.19 -17.55
CA LYS A 105 2.94 -3.05 -16.49
C LYS A 105 2.27 -3.02 -15.12
N SER A 106 1.28 -2.13 -14.93
CA SER A 106 0.54 -2.05 -13.66
C SER A 106 -0.15 -3.36 -13.32
N LYS A 107 -0.78 -4.06 -14.28
CA LYS A 107 -1.38 -5.37 -14.06
C LYS A 107 -0.37 -6.38 -13.48
N ASN A 108 0.85 -6.39 -14.02
CA ASN A 108 1.89 -7.29 -13.53
C ASN A 108 2.38 -6.92 -12.13
N GLU A 109 2.52 -5.63 -11.84
CA GLU A 109 2.86 -5.13 -10.50
C GLU A 109 1.81 -5.56 -9.47
N TRP A 110 0.52 -5.29 -9.73
CA TRP A 110 -0.58 -5.73 -8.86
C TRP A 110 -0.59 -7.24 -8.64
N LYS A 111 -0.33 -8.03 -9.70
CA LYS A 111 -0.25 -9.49 -9.58
C LYS A 111 0.89 -9.93 -8.65
N GLN A 112 2.04 -9.25 -8.67
CA GLN A 112 3.15 -9.54 -7.75
C GLN A 112 2.80 -9.12 -6.32
N THR A 113 2.23 -7.93 -6.14
CA THR A 113 1.79 -7.45 -4.83
C THR A 113 0.79 -8.42 -4.19
N VAL A 114 -0.23 -8.86 -4.94
CA VAL A 114 -1.21 -9.84 -4.43
C VAL A 114 -0.55 -11.14 -3.98
N LYS A 115 0.45 -11.64 -4.73
CA LYS A 115 1.18 -12.85 -4.32
C LYS A 115 1.97 -12.65 -3.02
N ILE A 116 2.62 -11.50 -2.88
CA ILE A 116 3.39 -11.15 -1.67
C ILE A 116 2.44 -11.07 -0.48
N GLU A 117 1.33 -10.34 -0.61
CA GLU A 117 0.33 -10.21 0.45
C GLU A 117 -0.31 -11.55 0.84
N GLN A 118 -0.57 -12.44 -0.13
CA GLN A 118 -1.04 -13.79 0.16
C GLN A 118 -0.02 -14.61 0.97
N ALA A 119 1.27 -14.49 0.67
CA ALA A 119 2.32 -15.15 1.45
C ALA A 119 2.44 -14.58 2.87
N HIS A 120 2.30 -13.25 3.02
CA HIS A 120 2.24 -12.61 4.34
C HIS A 120 1.04 -13.07 5.15
N LEU A 121 -0.14 -13.15 4.54
CA LEU A 121 -1.35 -13.65 5.19
C LEU A 121 -1.14 -15.08 5.71
N GLY A 122 -0.62 -16.00 4.88
CA GLY A 122 -0.35 -17.37 5.31
C GLY A 122 0.64 -17.45 6.49
N THR A 123 1.66 -16.58 6.49
CA THR A 123 2.61 -16.48 7.62
C THR A 123 1.92 -16.01 8.91
N ILE A 124 1.00 -15.03 8.79
CA ILE A 124 0.24 -14.51 9.93
C ILE A 124 -0.73 -15.56 10.47
N GLU A 125 -1.42 -16.30 9.59
CA GLU A 125 -2.32 -17.39 9.97
C GLU A 125 -1.58 -18.49 10.73
N GLU A 126 -0.38 -18.87 10.29
CA GLU A 126 0.46 -19.84 10.99
C GLU A 126 0.87 -19.33 12.38
N LYS A 127 1.28 -18.06 12.49
CA LYS A 127 1.59 -17.42 13.77
C LYS A 127 0.38 -17.40 14.70
N LEU A 128 -0.81 -17.08 14.18
CA LEU A 128 -2.04 -17.06 14.97
C LEU A 128 -2.36 -18.45 15.51
N LYS A 129 -2.23 -19.49 14.68
CA LYS A 129 -2.43 -20.89 15.10
C LYS A 129 -1.44 -21.28 16.20
N ASN A 130 -0.17 -20.89 16.07
CA ASN A 130 0.85 -21.15 17.09
C ASN A 130 0.56 -20.44 18.41
N VAL A 131 0.14 -19.18 18.36
CA VAL A 131 -0.25 -18.42 19.55
C VAL A 131 -1.43 -19.06 20.26
N ASN A 132 -2.47 -19.48 19.51
CA ASN A 132 -3.62 -20.16 20.11
C ASN A 132 -3.23 -21.46 20.80
N ARG A 133 -2.40 -22.30 20.15
CA ARG A 133 -1.87 -23.53 20.76
C ARG A 133 -1.11 -23.26 22.05
N LEU A 134 -0.20 -22.26 22.05
CA LEU A 134 0.55 -21.88 23.24
C LEU A 134 -0.36 -21.37 24.37
N ARG A 135 -1.48 -20.72 24.01
CA ARG A 135 -2.46 -20.23 24.98
C ARG A 135 -3.20 -21.39 25.66
N GLU A 136 -3.60 -22.40 24.89
CA GLU A 136 -4.22 -23.62 25.41
C GLU A 136 -3.24 -24.38 26.33
N GLU A 137 -1.97 -24.49 25.93
CA GLU A 137 -0.91 -25.09 26.75
C GLU A 137 -0.68 -24.30 28.06
N GLN A 138 -0.67 -22.97 27.99
CA GLN A 138 -0.55 -22.13 29.17
C GLN A 138 -1.70 -22.34 30.15
N GLU A 139 -2.94 -22.39 29.65
CA GLU A 139 -4.12 -22.61 30.49
C GLU A 139 -4.10 -23.99 31.16
N ALA A 140 -3.71 -25.04 30.42
CA ALA A 140 -3.53 -26.38 30.98
C ALA A 140 -2.43 -26.42 32.06
N HIS A 141 -1.31 -25.72 31.85
CA HIS A 141 -0.25 -25.62 32.84
C HIS A 141 -0.68 -24.83 34.08
N GLU A 142 -1.46 -23.76 33.93
CA GLU A 142 -2.02 -23.00 35.06
C GLU A 142 -2.97 -23.85 35.91
N GLN A 143 -3.84 -24.65 35.27
CA GLN A 143 -4.72 -25.59 35.98
C GLN A 143 -3.91 -26.63 36.76
N THR A 144 -2.92 -27.25 36.11
CA THR A 144 -2.05 -28.25 36.75
C THR A 144 -1.26 -27.63 37.92
N ALA A 145 -0.76 -26.40 37.77
CA ALA A 145 -0.06 -25.70 38.83
C ALA A 145 -0.98 -25.37 40.02
N ALA A 146 -2.25 -25.03 39.77
CA ALA A 146 -3.24 -24.80 40.82
C ALA A 146 -3.56 -26.09 41.59
N GLU A 147 -3.72 -27.22 40.89
CA GLU A 147 -3.93 -28.53 41.50
C GLU A 147 -2.74 -28.96 42.38
N LEU A 148 -1.51 -28.83 41.85
CA LEU A 148 -0.30 -29.15 42.60
C LEU A 148 -0.15 -28.28 43.84
N LYS A 149 -0.50 -26.99 43.79
CA LYS A 149 -0.49 -26.11 44.96
C LYS A 149 -1.47 -26.58 46.05
N LEU A 150 -2.68 -26.99 45.66
CA LEU A 150 -3.66 -27.55 46.61
C LEU A 150 -3.15 -28.84 47.24
N GLU A 151 -2.48 -29.69 46.46
CA GLU A 151 -1.94 -30.96 46.97
C GLU A 151 -0.75 -30.77 47.90
N ILE A 152 0.12 -29.79 47.61
CA ILE A 152 1.18 -29.34 48.52
C ILE A 152 0.56 -28.84 49.83
N GLU A 153 -0.47 -28.01 49.79
CA GLU A 153 -1.10 -27.46 50.99
C GLU A 153 -1.73 -28.55 51.87
N LYS A 154 -2.41 -29.53 51.27
CA LYS A 154 -2.92 -30.70 52.00
C LYS A 154 -1.80 -31.51 52.64
N SER A 155 -0.73 -31.77 51.90
CA SER A 155 0.42 -32.53 52.39
C SER A 155 1.12 -31.81 53.54
N SER A 156 1.30 -30.48 53.45
CA SER A 156 1.82 -29.65 54.53
C SER A 156 0.95 -29.73 55.78
N ARG A 157 -0.39 -29.60 55.66
CA ARG A 157 -1.30 -29.75 56.80
C ARG A 157 -1.22 -31.15 57.44
N ALA A 158 -1.03 -32.18 56.64
CA ALA A 158 -0.86 -33.54 57.14
C ALA A 158 0.46 -33.69 57.90
N LEU A 159 1.55 -33.09 57.41
CA LEU A 159 2.83 -33.03 58.12
C LEU A 159 2.69 -32.31 59.46
N ASP A 160 2.04 -31.13 59.50
CA ASP A 160 1.81 -30.38 60.74
C ASP A 160 1.04 -31.23 61.77
N GLN A 161 0.03 -31.98 61.33
CA GLN A 161 -0.74 -32.88 62.21
C GLN A 161 0.08 -34.05 62.74
N ILE A 162 0.99 -34.60 61.92
CA ILE A 162 1.90 -35.66 62.35
C ILE A 162 2.90 -35.10 63.36
N GLU A 163 3.45 -33.92 63.11
CA GLU A 163 4.41 -33.25 64.00
C GLU A 163 3.79 -32.93 65.37
N LEU A 164 2.54 -32.46 65.40
CA LEU A 164 1.76 -32.26 66.62
C LEU A 164 1.57 -33.56 67.43
N LYS A 165 1.49 -34.73 66.77
CA LYS A 165 1.37 -36.03 67.44
C LYS A 165 2.72 -36.58 67.90
N ILE A 166 3.80 -36.28 67.16
CA ILE A 166 5.15 -36.72 67.51
C ILE A 166 5.66 -36.01 68.77
N SER A 167 5.45 -34.70 68.90
CA SER A 167 5.93 -33.91 70.04
C SER A 167 5.59 -34.49 71.43
N PRO A 168 4.32 -34.86 71.76
CA PRO A 168 4.00 -35.45 73.06
C PRO A 168 4.52 -36.90 73.21
N LEU A 169 4.65 -37.64 72.10
CA LEU A 169 5.22 -39.00 72.11
C LEU A 169 6.73 -38.97 72.40
N GLU A 170 7.45 -37.98 71.88
CA GLU A 170 8.86 -37.74 72.20
C GLU A 170 9.01 -37.36 73.67
N ALA A 171 8.21 -36.41 74.16
CA ALA A 171 8.24 -36.03 75.58
C ALA A 171 7.93 -37.22 76.52
N THR A 172 7.00 -38.10 76.15
CA THR A 172 6.73 -39.32 76.93
C THR A 172 7.83 -40.37 76.81
N ARG A 173 8.52 -40.46 75.67
CA ARG A 173 9.71 -41.30 75.50
C ARG A 173 10.85 -40.81 76.41
N ASP A 174 11.15 -39.51 76.39
CA ASP A 174 12.20 -38.93 77.23
C ASP A 174 11.90 -39.17 78.72
N ARG A 175 10.64 -38.96 79.12
CA ARG A 175 10.18 -39.25 80.49
C ARG A 175 10.36 -40.74 80.88
N ARG A 176 10.12 -41.66 79.94
CA ARG A 176 10.33 -43.09 80.15
C ARG A 176 11.83 -43.40 80.30
N ASP A 177 12.66 -42.83 79.45
CA ASP A 177 14.11 -43.05 79.45
C ASP A 177 14.74 -42.51 80.76
N GLU A 178 14.27 -41.36 81.27
CA GLU A 178 14.60 -40.83 82.61
C GLU A 178 14.23 -41.83 83.72
N LEU A 179 12.99 -42.31 83.75
CA LEU A 179 12.53 -43.26 84.77
C LEU A 179 13.30 -44.59 84.70
N GLN A 180 13.64 -45.08 83.51
CA GLN A 180 14.49 -46.27 83.33
C GLN A 180 15.89 -46.05 83.87
N SER A 181 16.49 -44.86 83.69
CA SER A 181 17.80 -44.54 84.25
C SER A 181 17.78 -44.53 85.79
N GLN A 182 16.72 -43.98 86.39
CA GLN A 182 16.52 -43.98 87.85
C GLN A 182 16.32 -45.39 88.41
N ALA A 183 15.51 -46.22 87.73
CA ALA A 183 15.31 -47.61 88.12
C ALA A 183 16.61 -48.42 88.10
N ARG A 184 17.45 -48.26 87.07
CA ARG A 184 18.77 -48.90 86.98
C ARG A 184 19.75 -48.42 88.07
N SER A 185 19.69 -47.14 88.44
CA SER A 185 20.47 -46.59 89.57
C SER A 185 20.06 -47.23 90.89
N MET A 186 18.76 -47.35 91.15
CA MET A 186 18.22 -47.99 92.36
C MET A 186 18.56 -49.49 92.44
N GLU A 187 18.52 -50.22 91.31
CA GLU A 187 18.93 -51.63 91.24
C GLU A 187 20.43 -51.84 91.50
N ASN A 188 21.27 -50.89 91.09
CA ASN A 188 22.72 -50.94 91.36
C ASN A 188 23.06 -50.53 92.80
N GLU A 189 22.23 -49.71 93.48
CA GLU A 189 22.40 -49.35 94.89
C GLU A 189 21.92 -50.46 95.86
N HIS A 190 21.05 -51.37 95.39
CA HIS A 190 20.55 -52.51 96.18
C HIS A 190 21.37 -53.81 96.00
N ARG A 191 22.55 -53.73 95.38
CA ARG A 191 23.45 -54.86 95.12
C ARG A 191 24.78 -54.68 95.84
#